data_AF-A0A7C5INL8-F1
#
_entry.id   AF-A0A7C5INL8-F1
#
_cell.length_a   1.000
_cell.length_b   1.000
_cell.length_c   1.000
_cell.angle_alpha   90.00
_cell.angle_beta   90.00
_cell.angle_gamma   90.00
#
_symmetry.space_group_name_H-M   'P 1'
#
loop_
_entity.id
_entity.type
_entity.pdbx_description
1 polymer ?
#
loop_
_entity_poly.entity_id
_entity_poly.type
_entity_poly.pdbx_seq_one_letter_code
_entity_poly.pdbx_strand_id
1 'polypeptide(L)'
;MKPATSLRAQSSVYGKIEQLLIVFPGNPEKLNRKAILNYFKELFTHFGDRVTFIILSNYQGELDKEKYLEVSERFHAAFSEALLNSHLHPEHHMIHIPAPMSRRSEKNCFKHSEFIQDPFVVMQNDRGEPVLMESYRNLNPNNQYVTEQVAAATGMLMRPTELWVEGGNILIGNDFALVGKNLLHHNLDLLYPGKKLYEKIGGNSANQNYTPEHIITGMFKRQLGVRYLMWIGQDSPLELGLRLDLGKYKLQPFFHIDHFLTLAGMNGKGEELILIGKVNTDFVEGMEDQFKQDIEKINRALRYVAAQLARSGNRVAGPKFRFVCLEMGGKIISKEDGYRFVPYSYNNCHVEWFHGIKRIYMPKYPERKELEDEILKIIGGLGFPVFPFISYELEGYAKDGGSLHCLTKVLKCSPY
;
A
#
# COMPACT_ATOMS: atom_id res chain seq x y z
N MET A 1 3.94 36.35 -11.69
CA MET A 1 3.37 35.10 -11.15
C MET A 1 4.43 34.42 -10.31
N LYS A 2 4.14 34.03 -9.06
CA LYS A 2 5.06 33.16 -8.32
C LYS A 2 5.19 31.84 -9.09
N PRO A 3 6.39 31.26 -9.24
CA PRO A 3 6.53 29.93 -9.84
C PRO A 3 5.61 28.96 -9.08
N ALA A 4 4.94 28.08 -9.82
CA ALA A 4 4.14 27.03 -9.21
C ALA A 4 5.03 26.25 -8.24
N THR A 5 4.59 26.13 -6.98
CA THR A 5 5.29 25.33 -5.97
C THR A 5 5.56 23.95 -6.54
N SER A 6 6.82 23.52 -6.49
CA SER A 6 7.15 22.19 -6.97
C SER A 6 6.54 21.17 -6.00
N LEU A 7 5.93 20.12 -6.56
CA LEU A 7 5.34 19.03 -5.80
C LEU A 7 6.12 17.76 -6.11
N ARG A 8 6.42 16.98 -5.07
CA ARG A 8 7.13 15.72 -5.17
C ARG A 8 6.48 14.68 -4.28
N ALA A 9 6.37 13.44 -4.76
CA ALA A 9 5.77 12.37 -3.99
C ALA A 9 6.60 12.08 -2.73
N GLN A 10 5.93 11.87 -1.60
CA GLN A 10 6.58 11.46 -0.37
C GLN A 10 7.23 10.09 -0.57
N SER A 11 8.45 9.92 -0.07
CA SER A 11 9.16 8.64 -0.14
C SER A 11 8.42 7.55 0.64
N SER A 12 8.47 6.33 0.12
CA SER A 12 7.94 5.13 0.80
C SER A 12 8.88 4.60 1.90
N VAL A 13 10.11 5.14 2.01
CA VAL A 13 11.13 4.66 2.95
C VAL A 13 11.90 5.76 3.67
N TYR A 14 12.03 6.93 3.05
CA TYR A 14 12.89 8.00 3.56
C TYR A 14 12.12 8.96 4.46
N GLY A 15 12.69 9.22 5.63
CA GLY A 15 12.13 10.12 6.64
C GLY A 15 11.60 9.39 7.86
N LYS A 16 11.36 10.15 8.93
CA LYS A 16 10.68 9.65 10.14
C LYS A 16 9.18 9.81 9.94
N ILE A 17 8.40 8.76 10.17
CA ILE A 17 6.94 8.84 10.15
C ILE A 17 6.48 9.74 11.30
N GLU A 18 5.71 10.78 10.97
CA GLU A 18 5.14 11.74 11.93
C GLU A 18 3.62 11.63 12.00
N GLN A 19 2.97 11.29 10.89
CA GLN A 19 1.51 11.14 10.82
C GLN A 19 1.11 9.88 10.08
N LEU A 20 0.22 9.10 10.68
CA LEU A 20 -0.31 7.85 10.12
C LEU A 20 -1.84 7.90 10.10
N LEU A 21 -2.43 7.64 8.94
CA LEU A 21 -3.85 7.47 8.75
C LEU A 21 -4.21 5.99 8.80
N ILE A 22 -5.26 5.67 9.56
CA ILE A 22 -5.80 4.32 9.70
C ILE A 22 -7.32 4.37 9.67
N VAL A 23 -7.92 3.24 9.29
CA VAL A 23 -9.37 3.07 9.30
C VAL A 23 -9.72 2.12 10.42
N PHE A 24 -10.63 2.54 11.30
CA PHE A 24 -11.21 1.66 12.28
C PHE A 24 -12.31 0.82 11.64
N PRO A 25 -12.24 -0.52 11.76
CA PRO A 25 -13.17 -1.41 11.10
C PRO A 25 -14.59 -1.19 11.61
N GLY A 26 -15.54 -1.04 10.68
CA GLY A 26 -16.93 -0.67 10.99
C GLY A 26 -17.84 -1.86 11.29
N ASN A 27 -17.36 -3.09 11.09
CA ASN A 27 -18.15 -4.30 11.29
C ASN A 27 -17.54 -5.23 12.35
N PRO A 28 -17.95 -5.10 13.63
CA PRO A 28 -17.47 -5.97 14.71
C PRO A 28 -17.92 -7.44 14.57
N GLU A 29 -18.84 -7.76 13.66
CA GLU A 29 -19.24 -9.16 13.42
C GLU A 29 -18.25 -9.92 12.54
N LYS A 30 -17.51 -9.22 11.66
CA LYS A 30 -16.49 -9.84 10.79
C LYS A 30 -15.15 -10.04 11.49
N LEU A 31 -14.86 -9.20 12.48
CA LEU A 31 -13.59 -9.19 13.19
C LEU A 31 -13.84 -9.32 14.68
N ASN A 32 -13.23 -10.32 15.30
CA ASN A 32 -13.29 -10.51 16.74
C ASN A 32 -12.81 -9.22 17.45
N ARG A 33 -13.59 -8.70 18.41
CA ARG A 33 -13.26 -7.45 19.13
C ARG A 33 -11.86 -7.47 19.72
N LYS A 34 -11.45 -8.58 20.33
CA LYS A 34 -10.11 -8.76 20.91
C LYS A 34 -9.02 -8.59 19.86
N ALA A 35 -9.34 -9.00 18.65
CA ALA A 35 -8.49 -9.02 17.49
C ALA A 35 -8.18 -7.59 17.01
N ILE A 36 -9.23 -6.79 16.82
CA ILE A 36 -9.11 -5.36 16.49
C ILE A 36 -8.32 -4.62 17.58
N LEU A 37 -8.65 -4.88 18.84
CA LEU A 37 -7.97 -4.27 19.98
C LEU A 37 -6.47 -4.54 19.99
N ASN A 38 -6.06 -5.79 19.72
CA ASN A 38 -4.65 -6.16 19.64
C ASN A 38 -3.95 -5.43 18.50
N TYR A 39 -4.55 -5.39 17.30
CA TYR A 39 -3.99 -4.66 16.16
C TYR A 39 -3.72 -3.18 16.48
N PHE A 40 -4.71 -2.46 17.03
CA PHE A 40 -4.54 -1.05 17.41
C PHE A 40 -3.56 -0.87 18.56
N LYS A 41 -3.59 -1.75 19.58
CA LYS A 41 -2.64 -1.72 20.69
C LYS A 41 -1.20 -1.85 20.17
N GLU A 42 -0.93 -2.73 19.23
CA GLU A 42 0.39 -2.90 18.65
C GLU A 42 0.83 -1.72 17.79
N LEU A 43 -0.08 -1.17 16.96
CA LEU A 43 0.18 0.08 16.23
C LEU A 43 0.61 1.19 17.19
N PHE A 44 -0.15 1.40 18.24
CA PHE A 44 0.13 2.43 19.23
C PHE A 44 1.42 2.15 20.00
N THR A 45 1.69 0.89 20.34
CA THR A 45 2.92 0.50 21.05
C THR A 45 4.17 0.70 20.17
N HIS A 46 4.15 0.31 18.90
CA HIS A 46 5.33 0.32 18.04
C HIS A 46 5.63 1.69 17.43
N PHE A 47 4.61 2.42 17.00
CA PHE A 47 4.79 3.79 16.53
C PHE A 47 4.96 4.76 17.70
N GLY A 48 4.24 4.52 18.81
CA GLY A 48 4.39 5.26 20.05
C GLY A 48 3.92 6.71 19.96
N ASP A 49 4.35 7.49 20.95
CA ASP A 49 4.08 8.92 21.12
C ASP A 49 4.68 9.81 20.02
N ARG A 50 5.52 9.21 19.16
CA ARG A 50 6.22 9.87 18.06
C ARG A 50 5.34 10.14 16.84
N VAL A 51 4.19 9.48 16.76
CA VAL A 51 3.30 9.52 15.60
C VAL A 51 1.93 10.05 16.00
N THR A 52 1.44 11.00 15.21
CA THR A 52 0.06 11.46 15.27
C THR A 52 -0.82 10.55 14.42
N PHE A 53 -1.86 9.97 15.02
CA PHE A 53 -2.79 9.07 14.34
C PHE A 53 -4.04 9.82 13.88
N ILE A 54 -4.33 9.74 12.58
CA ILE A 54 -5.61 10.17 12.01
C ILE A 54 -6.46 8.93 11.82
N ILE A 55 -7.66 8.89 12.41
CA ILE A 55 -8.49 7.69 12.43
C ILE A 55 -9.82 7.98 11.76
N LEU A 56 -10.08 7.30 10.63
CA LEU A 56 -11.40 7.27 10.02
C LEU A 56 -12.21 6.17 10.69
N SER A 57 -13.43 6.46 11.14
CA SER A 57 -14.32 5.40 11.61
C SER A 57 -15.37 5.05 10.57
N ASN A 58 -15.53 3.75 10.36
CA ASN A 58 -16.60 3.19 9.53
C ASN A 58 -17.90 2.96 10.28
N TYR A 59 -18.03 3.49 11.50
CA TYR A 59 -19.18 3.20 12.32
C TYR A 59 -20.40 4.00 11.85
N GLN A 60 -21.26 3.32 11.09
CA GLN A 60 -22.60 3.75 10.75
C GLN A 60 -23.52 2.55 10.75
N GLY A 61 -24.46 2.53 11.69
CA GLY A 61 -25.62 1.69 11.59
C GLY A 61 -26.86 2.57 11.44
N GLU A 62 -27.79 2.14 10.59
CA GLU A 62 -29.23 2.32 10.81
C GLU A 62 -29.67 1.56 12.07
N LEU A 63 -28.92 1.71 13.15
CA LEU A 63 -29.26 1.19 14.44
C LEU A 63 -30.17 2.22 15.09
N ASP A 64 -31.21 1.74 15.76
CA ASP A 64 -31.88 2.55 16.78
C ASP A 64 -30.81 3.28 17.60
N LYS A 65 -31.03 4.56 17.86
CA LYS A 65 -30.10 5.47 18.54
C LYS A 65 -29.50 4.83 19.80
N GLU A 66 -30.26 3.98 20.48
CA GLU A 66 -29.80 3.20 21.65
C GLU A 66 -28.71 2.17 21.32
N LYS A 67 -28.88 1.35 20.26
CA LYS A 67 -27.84 0.42 19.81
C LYS A 67 -26.62 1.13 19.23
N TYR A 68 -26.83 2.31 18.62
CA TYR A 68 -25.71 3.19 18.20
C TYR A 68 -24.89 3.62 19.42
N LEU A 69 -25.54 4.13 20.46
CA LEU A 69 -24.88 4.55 21.69
C LEU A 69 -24.15 3.38 22.35
N GLU A 70 -24.78 2.21 22.45
CA GLU A 70 -24.17 1.03 23.06
C GLU A 70 -22.90 0.57 22.30
N VAL A 71 -22.95 0.48 20.98
CA VAL A 71 -21.79 0.05 20.20
C VAL A 71 -20.74 1.15 20.11
N SER A 72 -21.13 2.43 20.02
CA SER A 72 -20.22 3.58 20.08
C SER A 72 -19.53 3.68 21.45
N GLU A 73 -20.22 3.36 22.54
CA GLU A 73 -19.65 3.30 23.90
C GLU A 73 -18.71 2.10 24.02
N ARG A 74 -19.10 0.92 23.54
CA ARG A 74 -18.19 -0.25 23.49
C ARG A 74 -16.98 0.01 22.60
N PHE A 75 -17.15 0.76 21.52
CA PHE A 75 -16.10 1.20 20.59
C PHE A 75 -15.16 2.19 21.29
N HIS A 76 -15.68 3.27 21.87
CA HIS A 76 -14.88 4.23 22.62
C HIS A 76 -14.19 3.57 23.81
N ALA A 77 -14.83 2.62 24.49
CA ALA A 77 -14.22 1.87 25.59
C ALA A 77 -13.08 0.98 25.09
N ALA A 78 -13.29 0.20 24.02
CA ALA A 78 -12.26 -0.63 23.41
C ALA A 78 -11.08 0.21 22.92
N PHE A 79 -11.39 1.30 22.20
CA PHE A 79 -10.39 2.22 21.71
C PHE A 79 -9.61 2.89 22.86
N SER A 80 -10.32 3.41 23.87
CA SER A 80 -9.71 4.03 25.06
C SER A 80 -8.88 3.02 25.84
N GLU A 81 -9.32 1.76 25.92
CA GLU A 81 -8.55 0.67 26.52
C GLU A 81 -7.24 0.41 25.74
N ALA A 82 -7.30 0.35 24.40
CA ALA A 82 -6.09 0.23 23.58
C ALA A 82 -5.14 1.41 23.81
N LEU A 83 -5.67 2.63 23.89
CA LEU A 83 -4.91 3.85 24.18
C LEU A 83 -4.25 3.80 25.55
N LEU A 84 -5.03 3.54 26.61
CA LEU A 84 -4.54 3.43 27.99
C LEU A 84 -3.45 2.35 28.13
N ASN A 85 -3.63 1.21 27.47
CA ASN A 85 -2.68 0.10 27.48
C ASN A 85 -1.41 0.36 26.66
N SER A 86 -1.44 1.33 25.74
CA SER A 86 -0.29 1.69 24.90
C SER A 86 0.62 2.76 25.53
N HIS A 87 0.28 3.26 26.72
CA HIS A 87 0.96 4.38 27.39
C HIS A 87 0.98 5.69 26.58
N LEU A 88 0.15 5.80 25.54
CA LEU A 88 -0.07 7.04 24.79
C LEU A 88 -0.86 8.02 25.65
N HIS A 89 -0.38 9.27 25.73
CA HIS A 89 -1.08 10.34 26.45
C HIS A 89 -2.39 10.73 25.73
N PRO A 90 -3.51 11.02 26.44
CA PRO A 90 -4.78 11.43 25.81
C PRO A 90 -4.69 12.69 24.94
N GLU A 91 -3.63 13.49 25.10
CA GLU A 91 -3.37 14.70 24.30
C GLU A 91 -2.71 14.42 22.94
N HIS A 92 -2.45 13.16 22.58
CA HIS A 92 -2.07 12.83 21.21
C HIS A 92 -3.18 13.22 20.24
N HIS A 93 -2.77 13.76 19.09
CA HIS A 93 -3.63 14.37 18.07
C HIS A 93 -4.44 13.33 17.30
N MET A 94 -5.36 12.68 18.00
CA MET A 94 -6.36 11.85 17.36
C MET A 94 -7.44 12.69 16.73
N ILE A 95 -7.50 12.65 15.41
CA ILE A 95 -8.58 13.27 14.66
C ILE A 95 -9.51 12.16 14.20
N HIS A 96 -10.65 12.05 14.86
CA HIS A 96 -11.70 11.12 14.50
C HIS A 96 -12.60 11.73 13.43
N ILE A 97 -12.66 11.10 12.27
CA ILE A 97 -13.53 11.54 11.18
C ILE A 97 -14.62 10.48 10.98
N PRO A 98 -15.89 10.80 11.26
CA PRO A 98 -16.99 9.88 11.00
C PRO A 98 -17.23 9.74 9.50
N ALA A 99 -17.62 8.54 9.06
CA ALA A 99 -18.13 8.34 7.71
C ALA A 99 -19.30 9.31 7.39
N PRO A 100 -19.50 9.71 6.13
CA PRO A 100 -20.52 10.68 5.77
C PRO A 100 -21.91 10.03 5.88
N MET A 101 -22.84 10.63 6.62
CA MET A 101 -24.20 10.10 6.74
C MET A 101 -24.93 10.22 5.39
N SER A 102 -25.34 9.08 4.82
CA SER A 102 -26.32 9.06 3.75
C SER A 102 -27.65 9.60 4.28
N ARG A 103 -28.16 10.71 3.72
CA ARG A 103 -29.48 11.27 4.07
C ARG A 103 -30.67 10.49 3.48
N ARG A 104 -30.44 9.38 2.78
CA ARG A 104 -31.50 8.58 2.15
C ARG A 104 -31.50 7.15 2.69
N SER A 105 -32.71 6.63 2.85
CA SER A 105 -33.12 5.27 3.22
C SER A 105 -32.67 4.18 2.23
N GLU A 106 -31.54 4.38 1.57
CA GLU A 106 -30.99 3.44 0.61
C GLU A 106 -29.96 2.58 1.34
N LYS A 107 -30.15 1.27 1.26
CA LYS A 107 -29.36 0.16 1.84
C LYS A 107 -27.85 0.17 1.52
N ASN A 108 -27.33 1.25 0.94
CA ASN A 108 -25.95 1.44 0.51
C ASN A 108 -25.33 2.61 1.30
N CYS A 109 -25.09 2.43 2.60
CA CYS A 109 -24.32 3.38 3.40
C CYS A 109 -22.85 3.40 2.94
N PHE A 110 -22.26 4.59 2.86
CA PHE A 110 -20.83 4.76 2.55
C PHE A 110 -19.99 4.21 3.70
N LYS A 111 -19.10 3.25 3.40
CA LYS A 111 -18.06 2.77 4.31
C LYS A 111 -16.72 3.13 3.72
N HIS A 112 -15.76 3.58 4.52
CA HIS A 112 -14.38 3.70 4.05
C HIS A 112 -13.81 2.29 3.82
N SER A 113 -13.02 2.11 2.77
CA SER A 113 -12.22 0.89 2.65
C SER A 113 -11.22 0.84 3.81
N GLU A 114 -11.03 -0.33 4.41
CA GLU A 114 -9.94 -0.55 5.37
C GLU A 114 -8.57 -0.49 4.68
N PHE A 115 -8.52 -0.71 3.37
CA PHE A 115 -7.33 -0.56 2.52
C PHE A 115 -7.06 0.92 2.19
N ILE A 116 -6.69 1.68 3.24
CA ILE A 116 -6.54 3.13 3.19
C ILE A 116 -5.26 3.60 2.47
N GLN A 117 -4.39 2.66 2.09
CA GLN A 117 -3.19 2.97 1.33
C GLN A 117 -3.51 3.46 -0.10
N ASP A 118 -4.62 3.00 -0.68
CA ASP A 118 -4.92 3.16 -2.11
C ASP A 118 -5.55 4.48 -2.56
N PRO A 119 -6.48 5.11 -1.81
CA PRO A 119 -7.32 6.18 -2.34
C PRO A 119 -6.56 7.38 -2.93
N PHE A 120 -5.36 7.68 -2.42
CA PHE A 120 -4.56 8.82 -2.84
C PHE A 120 -3.06 8.56 -2.67
N VAL A 121 -2.23 9.44 -3.23
CA VAL A 121 -0.77 9.48 -3.04
C VAL A 121 -0.43 10.74 -2.24
N VAL A 122 0.45 10.63 -1.26
CA VAL A 122 0.90 11.78 -0.48
C VAL A 122 2.07 12.44 -1.20
N MET A 123 1.91 13.72 -1.48
CA MET A 123 2.90 14.61 -2.08
C MET A 123 3.44 15.56 -1.02
N GLN A 124 4.55 16.23 -1.30
CA GLN A 124 5.15 17.27 -0.49
C GLN A 124 5.42 18.49 -1.37
N ASN A 125 5.14 19.68 -0.84
CA ASN A 125 5.54 20.93 -1.48
C ASN A 125 6.98 21.34 -1.12
N ASP A 126 7.46 22.45 -1.67
CA ASP A 126 8.80 22.99 -1.40
C ASP A 126 9.08 23.30 0.08
N ARG A 127 8.05 23.35 0.93
CA ARG A 127 8.14 23.55 2.38
C ARG A 127 8.09 22.25 3.18
N GLY A 128 7.98 21.11 2.50
CA GLY A 128 7.76 19.81 3.13
C GLY A 128 6.35 19.60 3.68
N GLU A 129 5.40 20.47 3.34
CA GLU A 129 4.01 20.32 3.78
C GLU A 129 3.31 19.27 2.89
N PRO A 130 2.53 18.34 3.48
CA PRO A 130 1.86 17.29 2.75
C PRO A 130 0.70 17.83 1.89
N VAL A 131 0.56 17.25 0.70
CA VAL A 131 -0.52 17.50 -0.26
C VAL A 131 -1.08 16.16 -0.72
N LEU A 132 -2.39 15.97 -0.62
CA LEU A 132 -3.06 14.71 -0.97
C LEU A 132 -3.40 14.72 -2.47
N MET A 133 -2.77 13.85 -3.26
CA MET A 133 -3.05 13.71 -4.69
C MET A 133 -3.98 12.53 -4.95
N GLU A 134 -5.16 12.78 -5.51
CA GLU A 134 -6.17 11.76 -5.75
C GLU A 134 -6.63 11.71 -7.22
N SER A 135 -7.13 10.54 -7.63
CA SER A 135 -7.74 10.35 -8.95
C SER A 135 -9.03 11.14 -9.06
N TYR A 136 -9.19 11.98 -10.09
CA TYR A 136 -10.42 12.74 -10.34
C TYR A 136 -11.66 11.84 -10.48
N ARG A 137 -11.45 10.63 -11.02
CA ARG A 137 -12.47 9.59 -11.11
C ARG A 137 -12.08 8.49 -10.14
N ASN A 138 -12.46 8.59 -8.88
CA ASN A 138 -12.37 7.45 -7.96
C ASN A 138 -13.58 6.54 -8.19
N LEU A 139 -13.32 5.33 -8.70
CA LEU A 139 -14.34 4.35 -9.09
C LEU A 139 -14.78 3.49 -7.90
N ASN A 140 -14.02 3.53 -6.79
CA ASN A 140 -14.40 2.84 -5.58
C ASN A 140 -15.25 3.78 -4.71
N PRO A 141 -16.57 3.54 -4.58
CA PRO A 141 -17.46 4.41 -3.80
C PRO A 141 -17.05 4.47 -2.32
N ASN A 142 -16.38 3.44 -1.81
CA ASN A 142 -15.87 3.41 -0.44
C ASN A 142 -14.67 4.33 -0.23
N ASN A 143 -14.00 4.77 -1.30
CA ASN A 143 -12.82 5.64 -1.23
C ASN A 143 -13.13 7.07 -1.68
N GLN A 144 -14.33 7.34 -2.20
CA GLN A 144 -14.64 8.56 -2.93
C GLN A 144 -14.43 9.84 -2.11
N TYR A 145 -14.74 9.80 -0.81
CA TYR A 145 -14.71 10.99 0.06
C TYR A 145 -13.56 10.99 1.08
N VAL A 146 -12.71 9.97 1.04
CA VAL A 146 -11.66 9.77 2.03
C VAL A 146 -10.68 10.95 2.00
N THR A 147 -10.25 11.36 0.81
CA THR A 147 -9.26 12.43 0.67
C THR A 147 -9.81 13.77 1.15
N GLU A 148 -11.05 14.13 0.80
CA GLU A 148 -11.68 15.38 1.25
C GLU A 148 -11.83 15.42 2.77
N GLN A 149 -12.22 14.31 3.37
CA GLN A 149 -12.37 14.23 4.82
C GLN A 149 -11.03 14.39 5.54
N VAL A 150 -10.00 13.68 5.08
CA VAL A 150 -8.65 13.80 5.65
C VAL A 150 -8.13 15.22 5.48
N ALA A 151 -8.27 15.81 4.29
CA ALA A 151 -7.87 17.19 4.03
C ALA A 151 -8.60 18.19 4.92
N ALA A 152 -9.93 18.08 5.05
CA ALA A 152 -10.74 18.95 5.88
C ALA A 152 -10.35 18.89 7.36
N ALA A 153 -10.03 17.69 7.86
CA ALA A 153 -9.74 17.50 9.27
C ALA A 153 -8.28 17.86 9.63
N THR A 154 -7.35 17.74 8.68
CA THR A 154 -5.91 17.99 8.89
C THR A 154 -5.44 19.34 8.37
N GLY A 155 -6.24 20.04 7.57
CA GLY A 155 -5.85 21.25 6.85
C GLY A 155 -4.92 21.01 5.66
N MET A 156 -4.70 19.75 5.27
CA MET A 156 -3.85 19.42 4.11
C MET A 156 -4.50 19.87 2.81
N LEU A 157 -3.67 20.29 1.85
CA LEU A 157 -4.13 20.63 0.52
C LEU A 157 -4.44 19.37 -0.29
N MET A 158 -5.40 19.48 -1.21
CA MET A 158 -5.72 18.43 -2.16
C MET A 158 -5.30 18.82 -3.57
N ARG A 159 -4.93 17.81 -4.37
CA ARG A 159 -4.61 17.97 -5.78
C ARG A 159 -5.26 16.84 -6.59
N PRO A 160 -6.33 17.10 -7.34
CA PRO A 160 -6.86 16.09 -8.25
C PRO A 160 -5.89 15.84 -9.41
N THR A 161 -5.88 14.61 -9.91
CA THR A 161 -5.16 14.20 -11.12
C THR A 161 -6.07 13.42 -12.06
N GLU A 162 -5.84 13.53 -13.37
CA GLU A 162 -6.54 12.71 -14.38
C GLU A 162 -6.06 11.25 -14.36
N LEU A 163 -4.91 10.99 -13.74
CA LEU A 163 -4.37 9.65 -13.60
C LEU A 163 -5.16 8.87 -12.54
N TRP A 164 -5.44 7.60 -12.84
CA TRP A 164 -5.79 6.62 -11.81
C TRP A 164 -4.55 6.26 -11.01
N VAL A 165 -4.60 6.48 -9.70
CA VAL A 165 -3.53 6.15 -8.75
C VAL A 165 -4.05 5.24 -7.65
N GLU A 166 -3.19 4.29 -7.25
CA GLU A 166 -3.40 3.41 -6.10
C GLU A 166 -2.09 3.42 -5.32
N GLY A 167 -2.11 3.91 -4.08
CA GLY A 167 -0.89 4.04 -3.28
C GLY A 167 -0.20 2.72 -2.96
N GLY A 168 -0.90 1.58 -2.90
CA GLY A 168 -0.26 0.26 -2.72
C GLY A 168 0.52 -0.18 -3.97
N ASN A 169 0.16 0.38 -5.13
CA ASN A 169 0.77 0.05 -6.41
C ASN A 169 1.87 1.03 -6.85
N ILE A 170 2.30 1.92 -5.97
CA ILE A 170 3.32 2.95 -6.20
C ILE A 170 4.31 2.96 -5.03
N LEU A 171 5.60 2.69 -5.31
CA LEU A 171 6.69 2.85 -4.36
C LEU A 171 7.61 3.98 -4.81
N ILE A 172 7.87 4.94 -3.92
CA ILE A 172 8.61 6.16 -4.21
C ILE A 172 9.96 6.12 -3.49
N GLY A 173 11.05 6.17 -4.26
CA GLY A 173 12.39 6.38 -3.72
C GLY A 173 12.82 7.85 -3.81
N ASN A 174 14.11 8.10 -3.67
CA ASN A 174 14.63 9.46 -3.71
C ASN A 174 14.86 9.99 -5.16
N ASP A 175 13.88 10.16 -6.04
CA ASP A 175 14.01 10.61 -7.47
C ASP A 175 13.66 9.52 -8.49
N PHE A 176 13.09 8.42 -8.01
CA PHE A 176 12.52 7.40 -8.85
C PHE A 176 11.19 6.88 -8.28
N ALA A 177 10.34 6.34 -9.15
CA ALA A 177 9.12 5.63 -8.77
C ALA A 177 9.09 4.23 -9.41
N LEU A 178 8.69 3.23 -8.63
CA LEU A 178 8.28 1.92 -9.10
C LEU A 178 6.76 1.90 -9.13
N VAL A 179 6.16 1.61 -10.28
CA VAL A 179 4.71 1.64 -10.44
C VAL A 179 4.25 0.33 -11.05
N GLY A 180 3.26 -0.31 -10.45
CA GLY A 180 2.70 -1.55 -10.98
C GLY A 180 2.16 -1.38 -12.40
N LYS A 181 2.45 -2.34 -13.27
CA LYS A 181 2.08 -2.27 -14.68
C LYS A 181 0.56 -2.34 -14.88
N ASN A 182 -0.21 -2.84 -13.91
CA ASN A 182 -1.67 -2.74 -13.96
C ASN A 182 -2.14 -1.28 -14.00
N LEU A 183 -1.46 -0.35 -13.29
CA LEU A 183 -1.82 1.09 -13.34
C LEU A 183 -1.57 1.69 -14.72
N LEU A 184 -0.51 1.29 -15.43
CA LEU A 184 -0.26 1.76 -16.81
C LEU A 184 -1.43 1.41 -17.72
N HIS A 185 -1.89 0.16 -17.67
CA HIS A 185 -3.00 -0.31 -18.50
C HIS A 185 -4.34 0.28 -18.07
N HIS A 186 -4.57 0.47 -16.76
CA HIS A 186 -5.77 1.16 -16.28
C HIS A 186 -5.84 2.59 -16.82
N ASN A 187 -4.72 3.33 -16.76
CA ASN A 187 -4.64 4.68 -17.28
C ASN A 187 -4.72 4.73 -18.81
N LEU A 188 -4.25 3.71 -19.52
CA LEU A 188 -4.45 3.58 -20.96
C LEU A 188 -5.94 3.48 -21.28
N ASP A 189 -6.65 2.56 -20.64
CA ASP A 189 -8.09 2.37 -20.88
C ASP A 189 -8.90 3.63 -20.50
N LEU A 190 -8.48 4.33 -19.44
CA LEU A 190 -9.14 5.53 -18.94
C LEU A 190 -8.94 6.75 -19.85
N LEU A 191 -7.71 6.99 -20.31
CA LEU A 191 -7.33 8.21 -21.02
C LEU A 191 -7.34 8.04 -22.55
N TYR A 192 -7.16 6.81 -23.02
CA TYR A 192 -7.07 6.47 -24.45
C TYR A 192 -7.90 5.21 -24.75
N PRO A 193 -9.22 5.23 -24.50
CA PRO A 193 -10.08 4.07 -24.68
C PRO A 193 -9.98 3.51 -26.10
N GLY A 194 -9.76 2.19 -26.20
CA GLY A 194 -9.64 1.47 -27.48
C GLY A 194 -8.25 1.55 -28.15
N LYS A 195 -7.27 2.24 -27.56
CA LYS A 195 -5.90 2.33 -28.07
C LYS A 195 -5.00 1.24 -27.47
N LYS A 196 -3.99 0.81 -28.24
CA LYS A 196 -2.91 -0.06 -27.74
C LYS A 196 -1.73 0.78 -27.23
N LEU A 197 -0.99 0.29 -26.22
CA LEU A 197 0.17 1.00 -25.64
C LEU A 197 1.18 1.52 -26.66
N TYR A 198 1.40 0.76 -27.73
CA TYR A 198 2.39 1.03 -28.77
C TYR A 198 1.81 1.70 -30.02
N GLU A 199 0.49 1.96 -30.03
CA GLU A 199 -0.14 2.68 -31.13
C GLU A 199 0.35 4.12 -31.13
N LYS A 200 0.87 4.60 -32.27
CA LYS A 200 1.34 5.97 -32.38
C LYS A 200 0.15 6.92 -32.32
N ILE A 201 0.22 7.93 -31.46
CA ILE A 201 -0.75 9.03 -31.40
C ILE A 201 -0.06 10.26 -32.00
N GLY A 202 -0.47 10.62 -33.22
CA GLY A 202 0.06 11.79 -33.93
C GLY A 202 -0.22 11.72 -35.42
N GLY A 203 -0.96 12.71 -35.93
CA GLY A 203 -1.23 12.89 -37.36
C GLY A 203 -0.24 13.87 -37.98
N ASN A 204 0.32 13.51 -39.14
CA ASN A 204 0.97 14.35 -40.16
C ASN A 204 2.09 15.34 -39.79
N SER A 205 2.49 15.53 -38.53
CA SER A 205 3.65 16.37 -38.20
C SER A 205 4.90 15.52 -38.01
N ALA A 206 5.92 15.78 -38.83
CA ALA A 206 7.03 14.90 -39.11
C ALA A 206 8.02 14.61 -37.98
N ASN A 207 7.80 14.98 -36.70
CA ASN A 207 8.91 14.92 -35.73
C ASN A 207 8.65 14.48 -34.28
N GLN A 208 7.45 14.13 -33.81
CA GLN A 208 7.32 13.48 -32.49
C GLN A 208 6.17 12.46 -32.46
N ASN A 209 6.48 11.20 -32.74
CA ASN A 209 5.56 10.08 -32.57
C ASN A 209 5.58 9.60 -31.11
N TYR A 210 4.70 10.13 -30.27
CA TYR A 210 4.51 9.59 -28.93
C TYR A 210 3.52 8.42 -28.96
N THR A 211 3.78 7.40 -28.15
CA THR A 211 2.79 6.36 -27.86
C THR A 211 2.03 6.73 -26.57
N PRO A 212 0.81 6.20 -26.32
CA PRO A 212 0.10 6.42 -25.07
C PRO A 212 0.97 6.12 -23.84
N GLU A 213 1.77 5.05 -23.91
CA GLU A 213 2.70 4.69 -22.83
C GLU A 213 3.68 5.83 -22.51
N HIS A 214 4.27 6.48 -23.53
CA HIS A 214 5.19 7.60 -23.33
C HIS A 214 4.48 8.79 -22.67
N ILE A 215 3.23 9.07 -23.07
CA ILE A 215 2.46 10.18 -22.53
C ILE A 215 2.08 9.92 -21.06
N ILE A 216 1.52 8.75 -20.76
CA ILE A 216 1.15 8.34 -19.40
C ILE A 216 2.38 8.33 -18.49
N THR A 217 3.49 7.75 -18.96
CA THR A 217 4.77 7.77 -18.23
C THR A 217 5.22 9.20 -17.94
N GLY A 218 5.15 10.10 -18.93
CA GLY A 218 5.47 11.52 -18.75
C GLY A 218 4.55 12.22 -17.75
N MET A 219 3.26 11.91 -17.75
CA MET A 219 2.30 12.42 -16.76
C MET A 219 2.65 11.96 -15.35
N PHE A 220 2.84 10.67 -15.13
CA PHE A 220 3.22 10.15 -13.80
C PHE A 220 4.52 10.76 -13.30
N LYS A 221 5.56 10.85 -14.14
CA LYS A 221 6.84 11.49 -13.75
C LYS A 221 6.66 12.93 -13.29
N ARG A 222 5.87 13.72 -14.02
CA ARG A 222 5.57 15.12 -13.66
C ARG A 222 4.73 15.22 -12.40
N GLN A 223 3.70 14.39 -12.27
CA GLN A 223 2.79 14.42 -11.12
C GLN A 223 3.51 13.97 -9.84
N LEU A 224 4.30 12.90 -9.91
CA LEU A 224 5.07 12.37 -8.78
C LEU A 224 6.36 13.16 -8.49
N GLY A 225 6.80 14.04 -9.39
CA GLY A 225 8.03 14.82 -9.23
C GLY A 225 9.29 13.94 -9.20
N VAL A 226 9.37 12.94 -10.09
CA VAL A 226 10.50 12.00 -10.17
C VAL A 226 11.18 12.00 -11.54
N ARG A 227 12.51 11.88 -11.55
CA ARG A 227 13.30 11.77 -12.78
C ARG A 227 13.20 10.39 -13.44
N TYR A 228 13.00 9.34 -12.67
CA TYR A 228 12.92 7.97 -13.18
C TYR A 228 11.59 7.31 -12.81
N LEU A 229 10.99 6.60 -13.77
CA LEU A 229 9.80 5.80 -13.53
C LEU A 229 10.00 4.44 -14.18
N MET A 230 9.69 3.39 -13.44
CA MET A 230 9.79 2.00 -13.88
C MET A 230 8.44 1.31 -13.70
N TRP A 231 7.90 0.79 -14.80
CA TRP A 231 6.70 -0.05 -14.78
C TRP A 231 7.07 -1.47 -14.37
N ILE A 232 6.45 -1.96 -13.29
CA ILE A 232 6.77 -3.23 -12.67
C ILE A 232 5.70 -4.27 -12.97
N GLY A 233 6.09 -5.33 -13.68
CA GLY A 233 5.18 -6.41 -14.04
C GLY A 233 5.67 -7.19 -15.27
N GLN A 234 4.87 -8.15 -15.71
CA GLN A 234 5.09 -8.95 -16.92
C GLN A 234 4.70 -8.19 -18.19
N ASP A 235 5.14 -8.68 -19.34
CA ASP A 235 4.69 -8.18 -20.65
C ASP A 235 3.40 -8.82 -21.14
N SER A 236 3.01 -9.95 -20.54
CA SER A 236 1.78 -10.69 -20.82
C SER A 236 1.07 -11.06 -19.51
N PRO A 237 -0.26 -11.20 -19.52
CA PRO A 237 -1.02 -11.66 -18.34
C PRO A 237 -0.50 -12.99 -17.79
N LEU A 238 -0.53 -13.14 -16.46
CA LEU A 238 -0.30 -14.42 -15.80
C LEU A 238 -1.57 -15.29 -15.89
N GLU A 239 -1.45 -16.44 -16.55
CA GLU A 239 -2.51 -17.46 -16.59
C GLU A 239 -2.25 -18.52 -15.51
N LEU A 240 -3.11 -18.51 -14.48
CA LEU A 240 -3.04 -19.36 -13.30
C LEU A 240 -4.36 -20.11 -13.14
N GLY A 241 -4.30 -21.37 -12.71
CA GLY A 241 -5.47 -22.11 -12.20
C GLY A 241 -5.87 -21.63 -10.79
N LEU A 242 -4.91 -21.15 -10.01
CA LEU A 242 -5.16 -20.42 -8.76
C LEU A 242 -5.70 -19.01 -9.04
N ARG A 243 -6.80 -18.66 -8.38
CA ARG A 243 -7.28 -17.28 -8.30
C ARG A 243 -6.34 -16.48 -7.41
N LEU A 244 -5.80 -15.43 -8.00
CA LEU A 244 -5.15 -14.34 -7.30
C LEU A 244 -6.01 -13.10 -7.55
N ASP A 245 -6.18 -12.28 -6.54
CA ASP A 245 -6.68 -10.93 -6.79
C ASP A 245 -5.54 -10.19 -7.50
N LEU A 246 -5.60 -10.10 -8.83
CA LEU A 246 -4.59 -9.42 -9.66
C LEU A 246 -5.19 -8.24 -10.40
N GLY A 247 -6.44 -7.88 -10.09
CA GLY A 247 -7.23 -6.93 -10.85
C GLY A 247 -7.46 -7.38 -12.30
N LYS A 248 -7.93 -6.42 -13.11
CA LYS A 248 -8.39 -6.63 -14.49
C LYS A 248 -7.31 -7.19 -15.42
N TYR A 249 -6.06 -6.74 -15.31
CA TYR A 249 -5.04 -6.99 -16.33
C TYR A 249 -4.11 -8.18 -16.02
N LYS A 250 -4.01 -8.59 -14.75
CA LYS A 250 -3.18 -9.74 -14.31
C LYS A 250 -1.72 -9.66 -14.75
N LEU A 251 -1.14 -8.46 -14.85
CA LEU A 251 0.23 -8.24 -15.32
C LEU A 251 1.26 -8.25 -14.19
N GLN A 252 0.84 -8.53 -12.97
CA GLN A 252 1.69 -8.52 -11.78
C GLN A 252 1.58 -9.86 -11.05
N PRO A 253 2.61 -10.29 -10.30
CA PRO A 253 2.55 -11.51 -9.49
C PRO A 253 1.46 -11.47 -8.40
N PHE A 254 1.16 -10.27 -7.90
CA PHE A 254 0.09 -9.94 -6.95
C PHE A 254 -0.59 -8.62 -7.36
N PHE A 255 -1.76 -8.28 -6.81
CA PHE A 255 -2.52 -7.08 -7.20
C PHE A 255 -1.67 -5.82 -7.20
N HIS A 256 -1.03 -5.54 -6.07
CA HIS A 256 -0.18 -4.38 -5.83
C HIS A 256 1.27 -4.76 -5.62
N ILE A 257 2.18 -3.86 -5.99
CA ILE A 257 3.62 -4.10 -5.86
C ILE A 257 4.10 -4.15 -4.41
N ASP A 258 3.44 -3.47 -3.49
CA ASP A 258 3.76 -3.49 -2.06
C ASP A 258 3.55 -4.87 -1.39
N HIS A 259 2.86 -5.80 -2.05
CA HIS A 259 2.80 -7.20 -1.64
C HIS A 259 4.08 -7.98 -1.92
N PHE A 260 5.00 -7.47 -2.73
CA PHE A 260 6.20 -8.23 -3.09
C PHE A 260 7.44 -7.39 -3.31
N LEU A 261 7.35 -6.07 -3.17
CA LEU A 261 8.47 -5.15 -3.18
C LEU A 261 8.37 -4.21 -1.98
N THR A 262 9.51 -3.97 -1.35
CA THR A 262 9.65 -2.94 -0.31
C THR A 262 10.95 -2.20 -0.55
N LEU A 263 10.92 -0.87 -0.51
CA LEU A 263 12.14 -0.06 -0.48
C LEU A 263 12.69 -0.05 0.95
N ALA A 264 13.98 -0.33 1.10
CA ALA A 264 14.66 -0.41 2.38
C ALA A 264 15.86 0.57 2.48
N GLY A 265 15.79 1.68 1.75
CA GLY A 265 16.75 2.77 1.81
C GLY A 265 18.08 2.44 1.13
N MET A 266 19.11 3.23 1.39
CA MET A 266 20.41 3.01 0.76
C MET A 266 21.30 2.06 1.57
N ASN A 267 22.07 1.24 0.86
CA ASN A 267 23.21 0.52 1.43
C ASN A 267 24.47 1.41 1.48
N GLY A 268 25.55 0.91 2.09
CA GLY A 268 26.82 1.65 2.20
C GLY A 268 27.54 1.95 0.88
N LYS A 269 27.06 1.42 -0.25
CA LYS A 269 27.57 1.68 -1.61
C LYS A 269 26.71 2.70 -2.38
N GLY A 270 25.67 3.26 -1.75
CA GLY A 270 24.72 4.16 -2.40
C GLY A 270 23.78 3.46 -3.37
N GLU A 271 23.59 2.14 -3.22
CA GLU A 271 22.57 1.38 -3.96
C GLU A 271 21.30 1.31 -3.12
N GLU A 272 20.15 1.49 -3.75
CA GLU A 272 18.85 1.34 -3.10
C GLU A 272 18.62 -0.15 -2.82
N LEU A 273 18.38 -0.48 -1.56
CA LEU A 273 18.05 -1.81 -1.09
C LEU A 273 16.57 -2.09 -1.38
N ILE A 274 16.30 -3.13 -2.16
CA ILE A 274 14.95 -3.60 -2.48
C ILE A 274 14.76 -4.97 -1.87
N LEU A 275 13.78 -5.09 -0.97
CA LEU A 275 13.30 -6.37 -0.48
C LEU A 275 12.31 -6.92 -1.51
N ILE A 276 12.55 -8.12 -2.04
CA ILE A 276 11.68 -8.76 -3.01
C ILE A 276 11.14 -10.08 -2.47
N GLY A 277 9.83 -10.25 -2.59
CA GLY A 277 9.14 -11.46 -2.19
C GLY A 277 9.49 -12.68 -3.05
N LYS A 278 9.45 -13.87 -2.44
CA LYS A 278 9.49 -15.17 -3.11
C LYS A 278 8.58 -16.14 -2.38
N VAL A 279 7.66 -16.78 -3.07
CA VAL A 279 6.79 -17.78 -2.44
C VAL A 279 7.60 -19.03 -2.14
N ASN A 280 7.69 -19.41 -0.86
CA ASN A 280 8.25 -20.68 -0.43
C ASN A 280 7.10 -21.70 -0.30
N THR A 281 7.14 -22.74 -1.12
CA THR A 281 6.10 -23.78 -1.20
C THR A 281 5.93 -24.56 0.09
N ASP A 282 6.98 -24.67 0.91
CA ASP A 282 6.97 -25.42 2.16
C ASP A 282 6.13 -24.70 3.23
N PHE A 283 5.92 -23.40 3.08
CA PHE A 283 5.09 -22.55 3.94
C PHE A 283 3.73 -22.19 3.31
N VAL A 284 3.29 -22.96 2.30
CA VAL A 284 1.95 -22.83 1.70
C VAL A 284 1.01 -23.90 2.25
N GLU A 285 0.07 -23.46 3.09
CA GLU A 285 -1.01 -24.32 3.57
C GLU A 285 -1.98 -24.69 2.43
N GLY A 286 -2.44 -25.94 2.41
CA GLY A 286 -3.33 -26.43 1.34
C GLY A 286 -2.63 -26.63 0.00
N MET A 287 -1.30 -26.67 -0.01
CA MET A 287 -0.53 -26.99 -1.21
C MET A 287 -0.78 -28.43 -1.67
N GLU A 288 -1.23 -28.56 -2.92
CA GLU A 288 -1.39 -29.83 -3.63
C GLU A 288 -0.49 -29.81 -4.88
N ASP A 289 -0.16 -31.00 -5.41
CA ASP A 289 0.74 -31.12 -6.58
C ASP A 289 0.26 -30.31 -7.79
N GLN A 290 -1.06 -30.24 -7.99
CA GLN A 290 -1.67 -29.46 -9.08
C GLN A 290 -1.36 -27.95 -9.00
N PHE A 291 -1.13 -27.41 -7.81
CA PHE A 291 -0.88 -25.97 -7.59
C PHE A 291 0.60 -25.58 -7.67
N LYS A 292 1.52 -26.54 -7.58
CA LYS A 292 2.97 -26.28 -7.62
C LYS A 292 3.41 -25.52 -8.87
N GLN A 293 2.80 -25.84 -10.02
CA GLN A 293 3.12 -25.16 -11.28
C GLN A 293 2.70 -23.69 -11.28
N ASP A 294 1.58 -23.34 -10.65
CA ASP A 294 1.11 -21.97 -10.56
C ASP A 294 1.96 -21.15 -9.59
N ILE A 295 2.34 -21.72 -8.44
CA ILE A 295 3.27 -21.05 -7.53
C ILE A 295 4.64 -20.82 -8.20
N GLU A 296 5.11 -21.77 -9.00
CA GLU A 296 6.34 -21.59 -9.76
C GLU A 296 6.20 -20.53 -10.88
N LYS A 297 5.02 -20.36 -11.49
CA LYS A 297 4.74 -19.23 -12.40
C LYS A 297 4.82 -17.89 -11.65
N ILE A 298 4.25 -17.79 -10.45
CA ILE A 298 4.34 -16.59 -9.60
C ILE A 298 5.81 -16.29 -9.29
N ASN A 299 6.59 -17.29 -8.86
CA ASN A 299 8.01 -17.13 -8.58
C ASN A 299 8.84 -16.72 -9.81
N ARG A 300 8.53 -17.27 -11.00
CA ARG A 300 9.14 -16.79 -12.25
C ARG A 300 8.83 -15.32 -12.51
N ALA A 301 7.58 -14.90 -12.26
CA ALA A 301 7.18 -13.51 -12.46
C ALA A 301 7.89 -12.57 -11.48
N LEU A 302 8.10 -12.98 -10.23
CA LEU A 302 8.90 -12.24 -9.24
C LEU A 302 10.37 -12.12 -9.66
N ARG A 303 10.98 -13.21 -10.16
CA ARG A 303 12.35 -13.17 -10.70
C ARG A 303 12.48 -12.25 -11.93
N TYR A 304 11.45 -12.23 -12.78
CA TYR A 304 11.41 -11.33 -13.92
C TYR A 304 11.38 -9.86 -13.49
N VAL A 305 10.62 -9.51 -12.45
CA VAL A 305 10.61 -8.17 -11.86
C VAL A 305 12.01 -7.77 -11.35
N ALA A 306 12.68 -8.65 -10.60
CA ALA A 306 14.06 -8.37 -10.15
C ALA A 306 15.00 -8.13 -11.35
N ALA A 307 14.90 -8.94 -12.40
CA ALA A 307 15.70 -8.78 -13.61
C ALA A 307 15.39 -7.46 -14.35
N GLN A 308 14.13 -7.03 -14.43
CA GLN A 308 13.74 -5.73 -14.99
C GLN A 308 14.36 -4.57 -14.21
N LEU A 309 14.29 -4.61 -12.87
CA LEU A 309 14.87 -3.59 -12.01
C LEU A 309 16.39 -3.54 -12.15
N ALA A 310 17.06 -4.69 -12.15
CA ALA A 310 18.51 -4.78 -12.34
C ALA A 310 18.96 -4.16 -13.68
N ARG A 311 18.23 -4.44 -14.78
CA ARG A 311 18.52 -3.84 -16.10
C ARG A 311 18.28 -2.34 -16.10
N SER A 312 17.24 -1.87 -15.42
CA SER A 312 16.90 -0.44 -15.34
C SER A 312 17.96 0.35 -14.55
N GLY A 313 18.55 -0.27 -13.52
CA GLY A 313 19.60 0.35 -12.71
C GLY A 313 20.99 0.37 -13.35
N ASN A 314 21.21 -0.37 -14.44
CA ASN A 314 22.46 -0.31 -15.21
C ASN A 314 22.56 0.90 -16.16
N ARG A 315 21.54 1.78 -16.17
CA ARG A 315 21.62 3.05 -16.91
C ARG A 315 22.62 3.97 -16.22
N VAL A 316 23.52 4.59 -16.98
CA VAL A 316 24.65 5.41 -16.48
C VAL A 316 24.26 6.45 -15.42
N ALA A 317 23.05 7.01 -15.51
CA ALA A 317 22.56 8.03 -14.58
C ALA A 317 21.40 7.56 -13.67
N GLY A 318 20.97 6.30 -13.76
CA GLY A 318 19.80 5.77 -13.06
C GLY A 318 20.09 5.33 -11.61
N PRO A 319 19.04 5.09 -10.81
CA PRO A 319 19.18 4.48 -9.49
C PRO A 319 19.76 3.07 -9.61
N LYS A 320 20.74 2.73 -8.77
CA LYS A 320 21.29 1.37 -8.68
C LYS A 320 20.56 0.60 -7.59
N PHE A 321 20.34 -0.69 -7.80
CA PHE A 321 19.55 -1.53 -6.91
C PHE A 321 20.35 -2.71 -6.37
N ARG A 322 20.17 -2.99 -5.07
CA ARG A 322 20.60 -4.22 -4.42
C ARG A 322 19.37 -4.98 -3.94
N PHE A 323 19.21 -6.23 -4.37
CA PHE A 323 18.06 -7.06 -4.01
C PHE A 323 18.37 -7.96 -2.80
N VAL A 324 17.39 -8.07 -1.91
CA VAL A 324 17.35 -9.09 -0.85
C VAL A 324 16.03 -9.83 -0.98
N CYS A 325 16.11 -11.15 -1.05
CA CYS A 325 14.92 -12.00 -1.14
C CYS A 325 14.31 -12.17 0.25
N LEU A 326 13.02 -11.90 0.39
CA LEU A 326 12.22 -12.30 1.55
C LEU A 326 11.29 -13.42 1.12
N GLU A 327 11.44 -14.57 1.76
CA GLU A 327 10.50 -15.66 1.51
C GLU A 327 9.15 -15.35 2.13
N MET A 328 8.07 -15.81 1.48
CA MET A 328 6.71 -15.66 1.95
C MET A 328 5.99 -17.00 1.86
N GLY A 329 5.14 -17.27 2.84
CA GLY A 329 4.21 -18.37 2.79
C GLY A 329 2.89 -17.95 2.17
N GLY A 330 1.88 -18.79 2.36
CA GLY A 330 0.51 -18.44 2.02
C GLY A 330 -0.46 -19.55 2.37
N LYS A 331 -1.70 -19.38 1.94
CA LYS A 331 -2.76 -20.38 2.11
C LYS A 331 -3.56 -20.51 0.84
N ILE A 332 -3.81 -21.73 0.42
CA ILE A 332 -4.76 -22.03 -0.65
C ILE A 332 -6.11 -22.34 0.00
N ILE A 333 -7.13 -21.56 -0.35
CA ILE A 333 -8.48 -21.72 0.16
C ILE A 333 -9.44 -22.10 -0.96
N SER A 334 -10.34 -23.04 -0.68
CA SER A 334 -11.44 -23.37 -1.57
C SER A 334 -12.56 -22.34 -1.46
N LYS A 335 -13.14 -21.97 -2.59
CA LYS A 335 -14.27 -21.06 -2.77
C LYS A 335 -15.24 -21.69 -3.78
N GLU A 336 -16.48 -21.20 -3.80
CA GLU A 336 -17.51 -21.68 -4.75
C GLU A 336 -17.07 -21.58 -6.22
N ASP A 337 -16.17 -20.63 -6.50
CA ASP A 337 -15.69 -20.29 -7.83
C ASP A 337 -14.30 -20.87 -8.15
N GLY A 338 -13.70 -21.64 -7.24
CA GLY A 338 -12.41 -22.31 -7.43
C GLY A 338 -11.47 -22.14 -6.23
N TYR A 339 -10.17 -22.20 -6.47
CA TYR A 339 -9.15 -22.09 -5.43
C TYR A 339 -8.52 -20.70 -5.45
N ARG A 340 -8.36 -20.06 -4.29
CA ARG A 340 -7.68 -18.77 -4.12
C ARG A 340 -6.37 -18.96 -3.36
N PHE A 341 -5.29 -18.38 -3.86
CA PHE A 341 -4.05 -18.25 -3.08
C PHE A 341 -4.04 -16.92 -2.32
N VAL A 342 -3.80 -17.02 -1.02
CA VAL A 342 -3.68 -15.91 -0.09
C VAL A 342 -2.21 -15.76 0.29
N PRO A 343 -1.50 -14.74 -0.22
CA PRO A 343 -0.10 -14.51 0.13
C PRO A 343 0.01 -13.91 1.53
N TYR A 344 0.89 -14.45 2.35
CA TYR A 344 1.25 -13.88 3.64
C TYR A 344 2.59 -13.18 3.51
N SER A 345 2.51 -11.94 3.05
CA SER A 345 3.68 -11.18 2.60
C SER A 345 4.25 -10.25 3.67
N TYR A 346 5.52 -10.48 4.00
CA TYR A 346 6.32 -9.60 4.86
C TYR A 346 6.76 -8.31 4.16
N ASN A 347 6.59 -8.21 2.83
CA ASN A 347 6.86 -6.98 2.08
C ASN A 347 5.81 -5.89 2.31
N ASN A 348 4.61 -6.27 2.77
CA ASN A 348 3.52 -5.32 3.04
C ASN A 348 3.72 -4.65 4.40
N CYS A 349 4.85 -3.95 4.54
CA CYS A 349 5.39 -3.37 5.75
C CYS A 349 5.70 -1.87 5.58
N HIS A 350 5.95 -1.17 6.69
CA HIS A 350 6.51 0.20 6.66
C HIS A 350 7.99 0.20 6.96
N VAL A 351 8.72 1.10 6.32
CA VAL A 351 10.16 1.30 6.57
C VAL A 351 10.43 2.77 6.85
N GLU A 352 11.24 3.02 7.88
CA GLU A 352 11.85 4.34 8.13
C GLU A 352 13.35 4.27 7.89
N TRP A 353 13.87 5.24 7.14
CA TRP A 353 15.30 5.47 6.97
C TRP A 353 15.59 6.96 6.99
N PHE A 354 16.23 7.44 8.06
CA PHE A 354 16.54 8.86 8.27
C PHE A 354 17.68 9.00 9.28
N HIS A 355 18.62 9.93 9.05
CA HIS A 355 19.71 10.23 10.00
C HIS A 355 20.41 8.99 10.63
N GLY A 356 20.64 7.94 9.84
CA GLY A 356 21.26 6.68 10.31
C GLY A 356 20.34 5.75 11.11
N ILE A 357 19.12 6.19 11.43
CA ILE A 357 18.07 5.36 12.01
C ILE A 357 17.42 4.55 10.91
N LYS A 358 17.25 3.25 11.18
CA LYS A 358 16.54 2.30 10.34
C LYS A 358 15.45 1.65 11.17
N ARG A 359 14.21 1.56 10.68
CA ARG A 359 13.15 0.77 11.32
C ARG A 359 12.32 0.08 10.27
N ILE A 360 11.83 -1.11 10.59
CA ILE A 360 10.87 -1.82 9.74
C ILE A 360 9.75 -2.38 10.61
N TYR A 361 8.53 -2.02 10.23
CA TYR A 361 7.28 -2.38 10.88
C TYR A 361 6.65 -3.47 10.04
N MET A 362 6.81 -4.73 10.46
CA MET A 362 6.56 -5.89 9.60
C MET A 362 5.34 -6.68 10.08
N PRO A 363 4.46 -7.15 9.19
CA PRO A 363 3.38 -8.06 9.59
C PRO A 363 3.95 -9.39 10.10
N LYS A 364 3.23 -10.04 11.03
CA LYS A 364 3.49 -11.43 11.44
C LYS A 364 2.30 -12.34 11.14
N TYR A 365 2.62 -13.60 10.95
CA TYR A 365 1.73 -14.71 10.65
C TYR A 365 2.12 -15.89 11.58
N PRO A 366 1.60 -15.93 12.82
CA PRO A 366 2.11 -16.76 13.92
C PRO A 366 2.27 -18.26 13.62
N GLU A 367 1.47 -18.79 12.70
CA GLU A 367 1.55 -20.19 12.26
C GLU A 367 2.83 -20.49 11.43
N ARG A 368 3.67 -19.48 11.16
CA ARG A 368 4.89 -19.55 10.32
C ARG A 368 6.16 -19.13 11.05
N LYS A 369 6.24 -19.41 12.35
CA LYS A 369 7.35 -18.98 13.21
C LYS A 369 8.75 -19.27 12.62
N GLU A 370 8.97 -20.44 12.03
CA GLU A 370 10.27 -20.79 11.45
C GLU A 370 10.68 -19.83 10.31
N LEU A 371 9.76 -19.58 9.38
CA LEU A 371 9.93 -18.60 8.31
C LEU A 371 10.13 -17.17 8.87
N GLU A 372 9.37 -16.80 9.91
CA GLU A 372 9.51 -15.50 10.56
C GLU A 372 10.92 -15.30 11.16
N ASP A 373 11.44 -16.30 11.87
CA ASP A 373 12.77 -16.24 12.48
C ASP A 373 13.86 -16.03 11.41
N GLU A 374 13.73 -16.70 10.25
CA GLU A 374 14.65 -16.52 9.12
C GLU A 374 14.58 -15.11 8.54
N ILE A 375 13.37 -14.57 8.37
CA ILE A 375 13.16 -13.21 7.85
C ILE A 375 13.69 -12.17 8.82
N LEU A 376 13.45 -12.34 10.13
CA LEU A 376 14.01 -11.48 11.16
C LEU A 376 15.54 -11.49 11.14
N LYS A 377 16.16 -12.66 10.92
CA LYS A 377 17.62 -12.77 10.76
C LYS A 377 18.12 -12.05 9.51
N ILE A 378 17.44 -12.21 8.37
CA ILE A 378 17.79 -11.53 7.11
C ILE A 378 17.74 -10.01 7.31
N ILE A 379 16.62 -9.50 7.81
CA ILE A 379 16.39 -8.07 7.99
C ILE A 379 17.30 -7.49 9.07
N GLY A 380 17.50 -8.20 10.19
CA GLY A 380 18.44 -7.83 11.24
C GLY A 380 19.87 -7.74 10.72
N GLY A 381 20.27 -8.64 9.80
CA GLY A 381 21.56 -8.59 9.11
C GLY A 381 21.76 -7.36 8.22
N LEU A 382 20.68 -6.66 7.84
CA LEU A 382 20.71 -5.39 7.08
C LEU A 382 20.81 -4.16 8.01
N GLY A 383 20.84 -4.39 9.33
CA GLY A 383 20.93 -3.35 10.36
C GLY A 383 19.59 -2.71 10.72
N PHE A 384 18.47 -3.38 10.42
CA PHE A 384 17.14 -2.90 10.80
C PHE A 384 16.71 -3.54 12.13
N PRO A 385 16.45 -2.77 13.20
CA PRO A 385 15.55 -3.23 14.25
C PRO A 385 14.17 -3.48 13.63
N VAL A 386 13.67 -4.70 13.82
CA VAL A 386 12.34 -5.11 13.36
C VAL A 386 11.34 -4.90 14.49
N PHE A 387 10.23 -4.24 14.16
CA PHE A 387 9.08 -4.06 15.02
C PHE A 387 7.95 -4.92 14.44
N PRO A 388 7.86 -6.18 14.88
CA PRO A 388 6.92 -7.10 14.30
C PRO A 388 5.51 -6.92 14.89
N PHE A 389 4.50 -6.87 14.05
CA PHE A 389 3.09 -6.77 14.42
C PHE A 389 2.47 -8.16 14.55
N ILE A 390 2.30 -8.64 15.78
CA ILE A 390 1.63 -9.89 16.10
C ILE A 390 0.12 -9.67 16.10
N SER A 391 -0.47 -9.84 14.93
CA SER A 391 -1.91 -9.76 14.79
C SER A 391 -2.37 -10.96 13.97
N TYR A 392 -3.02 -11.94 14.61
CA TYR A 392 -3.74 -13.04 13.92
C TYR A 392 -4.74 -12.47 12.89
N GLU A 393 -5.09 -11.20 13.05
CA GLU A 393 -5.98 -10.45 12.20
C GLU A 393 -5.32 -10.04 10.89
N LEU A 394 -3.99 -9.89 10.85
CA LEU A 394 -3.27 -9.67 9.59
C LEU A 394 -3.36 -10.89 8.67
N GLU A 395 -3.51 -12.12 9.20
CA GLU A 395 -3.89 -13.28 8.37
C GLU A 395 -5.34 -13.15 7.87
N GLY A 396 -6.24 -12.60 8.70
CA GLY A 396 -7.61 -12.26 8.32
C GLY A 396 -7.64 -11.27 7.14
N TYR A 397 -6.97 -10.13 7.30
CA TYR A 397 -6.86 -9.11 6.25
C TYR A 397 -6.12 -9.62 5.01
N ALA A 398 -5.13 -10.50 5.18
CA ALA A 398 -4.44 -11.09 4.03
C ALA A 398 -5.41 -11.91 3.17
N LYS A 399 -6.38 -12.61 3.77
CA LYS A 399 -7.45 -13.32 3.02
C LYS A 399 -8.32 -12.35 2.21
N ASP A 400 -8.44 -11.11 2.64
CA ASP A 400 -9.13 -10.04 1.94
C ASP A 400 -8.21 -9.26 0.98
N GLY A 401 -6.92 -9.61 0.93
CA GLY A 401 -5.98 -9.11 -0.07
C GLY A 401 -5.04 -8.01 0.41
N GLY A 402 -4.87 -7.79 1.71
CA GLY A 402 -3.94 -6.75 2.22
C GLY A 402 -3.34 -7.08 3.59
N SER A 403 -2.33 -6.32 4.01
CA SER A 403 -1.75 -6.43 5.35
C SER A 403 -1.38 -5.04 5.89
N LEU A 404 -0.37 -4.94 6.76
CA LEU A 404 -0.06 -3.71 7.49
C LEU A 404 0.06 -2.47 6.58
N HIS A 405 0.85 -2.54 5.50
CA HIS A 405 1.02 -1.40 4.59
C HIS A 405 -0.27 -1.05 3.85
N CYS A 406 -1.10 -2.02 3.44
CA CYS A 406 -2.39 -1.72 2.81
C CYS A 406 -3.39 -1.03 3.76
N LEU A 407 -3.34 -1.37 5.06
CA LEU A 407 -4.30 -0.93 6.08
C LEU A 407 -3.97 0.43 6.70
N THR A 408 -2.85 1.04 6.31
CA THR A 408 -2.33 2.27 6.92
C THR A 408 -1.80 3.18 5.82
N LYS A 409 -1.78 4.49 6.06
CA LYS A 409 -1.25 5.48 5.11
C LYS A 409 -0.40 6.51 5.83
N VAL A 410 0.87 6.63 5.46
CA VAL A 410 1.75 7.66 6.01
C VAL A 410 1.40 9.00 5.39
N LEU A 411 0.88 9.94 6.18
CA LEU A 411 0.47 11.27 5.72
C LEU A 411 1.60 12.29 5.77
N LYS A 412 2.59 12.07 6.66
CA LYS A 412 3.70 12.99 6.83
C LYS A 412 4.95 12.26 7.33
N CYS A 413 6.06 12.54 6.67
CA CYS A 413 7.40 12.21 7.15
C CYS A 413 8.23 13.47 7.40
N SER A 414 9.11 13.43 8.41
CA SER A 414 10.19 14.41 8.52
C SER A 414 11.16 14.25 7.34
N PRO A 415 11.87 15.31 6.95
CA PRO A 415 13.00 15.21 6.03
C PRO A 415 14.04 14.18 6.52
N TYR A 416 14.72 13.53 5.58
CA TYR A 416 15.68 12.43 5.82
C TYR A 416 17.15 12.88 5.79
#